data_AF-A0A8K1D5Z9-F1
#
_entry.id   AF-A0A8K1D5Z9-F1
#
_cell.length_a   1.000
_cell.length_b   1.000
_cell.length_c   1.000
_cell.angle_alpha   90.00
_cell.angle_beta   90.00
_cell.angle_gamma   90.00
#
_symmetry.space_group_name_H-M   'P 1'
#
loop_
_entity.id
_entity.type
_entity.pdbx_description
1 polymer ?
#
loop_
_entity_poly.entity_id
_entity_poly.type
_entity_poly.pdbx_seq_one_letter_code
_entity_poly.pdbx_strand_id
1 'polypeptide(L)'
;MESYVSDCYDAIAVFLCIHLVLRFRALMAKRSVPAVDGYWGWLLELLWPRFELILELHIQSVQSTDPQRLGGLDTRPHYITRRYAEFSSAIVSINQTLPSDRSDALLARLQ
;
A
#
# COMPACT_ATOMS: atom_id res chain seq x y z
N MET A 1 17.42 -6.44 -4.71
CA MET A 1 16.06 -6.38 -4.11
C MET A 1 15.68 -4.95 -3.83
N GLU A 2 16.55 -4.19 -3.16
CA GLU A 2 16.35 -2.74 -2.93
C GLU A 2 16.09 -1.95 -4.22
N SER A 3 16.87 -2.20 -5.29
CA SER A 3 16.64 -1.57 -6.60
C SER A 3 15.24 -1.84 -7.16
N TYR A 4 14.78 -3.10 -7.12
CA TYR A 4 13.44 -3.47 -7.59
C TYR A 4 12.33 -2.82 -6.76
N VAL A 5 12.50 -2.73 -5.43
CA VAL A 5 11.52 -2.06 -4.57
C VAL A 5 11.53 -0.55 -4.81
N SER A 6 12.71 0.04 -4.97
CA SER A 6 12.89 1.46 -5.24
C SER A 6 12.22 1.92 -6.53
N ASP A 7 12.11 1.06 -7.54
CA ASP A 7 11.51 1.41 -8.84
C ASP A 7 10.08 0.86 -8.99
N CYS A 8 9.52 0.20 -7.97
CA CYS A 8 8.17 -0.38 -8.02
C CYS A 8 7.10 0.65 -7.65
N TYR A 9 6.13 0.93 -8.51
CA TYR A 9 5.02 1.86 -8.23
C TYR A 9 3.69 1.14 -7.96
N ASP A 10 3.71 -0.18 -7.80
CA ASP A 10 2.52 -0.98 -7.47
C ASP A 10 2.31 -1.00 -5.95
N ALA A 11 1.52 -0.06 -5.44
CA ALA A 11 1.21 0.01 -4.01
C ALA A 11 0.49 -1.24 -3.50
N ILE A 12 -0.35 -1.88 -4.32
CA ILE A 12 -1.10 -3.08 -3.91
C ILE A 12 -0.13 -4.25 -3.73
N ALA A 13 0.77 -4.47 -4.69
CA ALA A 13 1.77 -5.54 -4.60
C ALA A 13 2.72 -5.31 -3.42
N VAL A 14 3.19 -4.08 -3.20
CA VAL A 14 4.05 -3.76 -2.05
C VAL A 14 3.30 -4.01 -0.73
N PHE A 15 2.04 -3.61 -0.63
CA PHE A 15 1.24 -3.82 0.56
C PHE A 15 0.96 -5.31 0.83
N LEU A 16 0.71 -6.10 -0.22
CA LEU A 16 0.62 -7.56 -0.13
C LEU A 16 1.92 -8.17 0.39
N CYS A 17 3.08 -7.72 -0.10
CA CYS A 17 4.38 -8.17 0.38
C CYS A 17 4.57 -7.84 1.87
N ILE A 18 4.18 -6.65 2.33
CA ILE A 18 4.21 -6.27 3.75
C ILE A 18 3.38 -7.25 4.58
N HIS A 19 2.13 -7.50 4.19
CA HIS A 19 1.24 -8.43 4.88
C HIS A 19 1.78 -9.87 4.89
N LEU A 20 2.42 -10.30 3.80
CA LEU A 20 3.07 -11.61 3.71
C LEU A 20 4.24 -11.72 4.69
N VAL A 21 5.09 -10.71 4.75
CA VAL A 21 6.22 -10.66 5.70
C VAL A 21 5.73 -10.67 7.14
N LEU A 22 4.72 -9.86 7.48
CA LEU A 22 4.14 -9.84 8.82
C LEU A 22 3.57 -11.21 9.24
N ARG A 23 2.88 -11.91 8.33
CA ARG A 23 2.37 -13.26 8.57
C ARG A 23 3.49 -14.28 8.78
N PHE A 24 4.52 -14.26 7.94
CA PHE A 24 5.65 -15.18 8.10
C PHE A 24 6.41 -14.90 9.38
N ARG A 25 6.59 -13.63 9.76
CA ARG A 25 7.19 -13.25 11.04
C ARG A 25 6.41 -13.83 12.22
N ALA A 26 5.09 -13.66 12.24
CA ALA A 26 4.23 -14.24 13.28
C ALA A 26 4.29 -15.77 13.32
N LEU A 27 4.33 -16.41 12.15
CA LEU A 27 4.45 -17.87 12.02
C LEU A 27 5.79 -18.40 12.56
N MET A 28 6.90 -17.72 12.26
CA MET A 28 8.23 -18.11 12.74
C MET A 28 8.38 -17.88 14.25
N ALA A 29 7.80 -16.80 14.78
CA ALA A 29 7.72 -16.56 16.21
C ALA A 29 6.96 -17.69 16.92
N LYS A 30 5.80 -18.11 16.38
CA LYS A 30 5.02 -19.24 16.90
C LYS A 30 5.77 -20.57 16.87
N ARG A 31 6.69 -20.75 15.92
CA ARG A 31 7.53 -21.96 15.78
C ARG A 31 8.86 -21.87 16.53
N SER A 32 9.13 -20.79 17.25
CA SER A 32 10.39 -20.56 17.96
C SER A 32 11.61 -20.64 17.04
N VAL A 33 11.52 -20.06 15.84
CA VAL A 33 12.63 -19.97 14.88
C VAL A 33 13.14 -18.52 14.79
N PRO A 34 14.03 -18.08 15.70
CA PRO A 34 14.47 -16.68 15.77
C PRO A 34 15.49 -16.29 14.69
N ALA A 35 16.14 -17.28 14.05
CA ALA A 35 17.25 -17.05 13.11
C ALA A 35 16.92 -16.14 11.91
N VAL A 36 15.62 -16.00 11.59
CA VAL A 36 15.13 -15.20 10.44
C VAL A 36 14.46 -13.88 10.86
N ASP A 37 14.36 -13.56 12.15
CA ASP A 37 13.64 -12.35 12.60
C ASP A 37 14.28 -11.07 12.05
N GLY A 38 15.62 -11.00 12.01
CA GLY A 38 16.34 -9.88 11.42
C GLY A 38 16.06 -9.69 9.92
N TYR A 39 15.91 -10.78 9.17
CA TYR A 39 15.55 -10.73 7.75
C TYR A 39 14.15 -10.16 7.52
N TRP A 40 13.16 -10.61 8.32
CA TRP A 40 11.81 -10.06 8.24
C TRP A 40 11.75 -8.59 8.65
N GLY A 41 12.51 -8.19 9.67
CA GLY A 41 12.66 -6.80 10.08
C GLY A 41 13.21 -5.92 8.95
N TRP A 42 14.34 -6.32 8.36
CA TRP A 42 14.95 -5.61 7.24
C TRP A 42 14.02 -5.49 6.03
N LEU A 43 13.27 -6.55 5.69
CA LEU A 43 12.29 -6.47 4.60
C LEU A 43 11.19 -5.44 4.87
N LEU A 44 10.68 -5.36 6.11
CA LEU A 44 9.69 -4.35 6.47
C LEU A 44 10.28 -2.94 6.40
N GLU A 45 11.52 -2.75 6.86
CA GLU A 45 12.24 -1.47 6.75
C GLU A 45 12.42 -1.01 5.30
N LEU A 46 12.55 -1.95 4.36
CA LEU A 46 12.61 -1.65 2.93
C LEU A 46 11.22 -1.35 2.32
N LEU A 47 10.21 -2.15 2.66
CA LEU A 47 8.90 -2.09 1.99
C LEU A 47 8.04 -0.91 2.47
N TRP A 48 8.06 -0.59 3.77
CA TRP A 48 7.20 0.44 4.33
C TRP A 48 7.46 1.84 3.77
N PRO A 49 8.72 2.36 3.75
CA PRO A 49 8.99 3.67 3.18
C PRO A 49 8.58 3.75 1.71
N ARG A 50 8.72 2.65 0.98
CA ARG A 50 8.29 2.59 -0.41
C ARG A 50 6.76 2.67 -0.53
N PHE A 51 6.03 1.92 0.27
CA PHE A 51 4.57 1.98 0.29
C PHE A 51 4.07 3.40 0.62
N GLU A 52 4.65 4.02 1.65
CA GLU A 52 4.32 5.39 2.07
C GLU A 52 4.55 6.40 0.94
N LEU A 53 5.66 6.28 0.21
CA LEU A 53 5.95 7.12 -0.94
C LEU A 53 4.92 6.92 -2.06
N ILE A 54 4.59 5.69 -2.44
CA ILE A 54 3.61 5.44 -3.51
C ILE A 54 2.22 5.96 -3.12
N LEU A 55 1.84 5.81 -1.84
CA LEU A 55 0.59 6.32 -1.31
C LEU A 55 0.51 7.85 -1.42
N GLU A 56 1.58 8.54 -1.03
CA GLU A 56 1.70 9.99 -1.16
C GLU A 56 1.60 10.44 -2.62
N LEU A 57 2.26 9.74 -3.54
CA LEU A 57 2.17 10.02 -4.97
C LEU A 57 0.74 9.83 -5.50
N HIS A 58 0.00 8.83 -5.03
CA HIS A 58 -1.42 8.66 -5.37
C HIS A 58 -2.28 9.82 -4.84
N ILE A 59 -2.09 10.25 -3.59
CA ILE A 59 -2.80 11.38 -3.00
C ILE A 59 -2.53 12.65 -3.81
N GLN A 60 -1.26 12.97 -4.08
CA GLN A 60 -0.85 14.13 -4.85
C GLN A 60 -1.39 14.09 -6.29
N SER A 61 -1.42 12.91 -6.93
CA SER A 61 -1.98 12.75 -8.28
C SER A 61 -3.46 13.11 -8.34
N VAL A 62 -4.24 12.78 -7.30
CA VAL A 62 -5.66 13.15 -7.24
C VAL A 62 -5.82 14.62 -6.89
N GLN A 63 -5.08 15.14 -5.92
CA GLN A 63 -5.17 16.54 -5.48
C GLN A 63 -4.75 17.55 -6.55
N SER A 64 -3.76 17.20 -7.39
CA SER A 64 -3.28 18.05 -8.48
C SER A 64 -4.12 17.95 -9.77
N THR A 65 -5.17 17.11 -9.76
CA THR A 65 -6.03 16.94 -10.92
C THR A 65 -6.90 18.18 -11.13
N ASP A 66 -6.78 18.81 -12.30
CA ASP A 66 -7.67 19.91 -12.72
C ASP A 66 -8.96 19.36 -13.34
N PRO A 67 -10.13 19.55 -12.72
CA PRO A 67 -11.40 19.04 -13.23
C PRO A 67 -11.75 19.54 -14.63
N GLN A 68 -11.29 20.74 -15.01
CA GLN A 68 -11.57 21.31 -16.33
C GLN A 68 -10.79 20.60 -17.45
N ARG A 69 -9.69 19.92 -17.10
CA ARG A 69 -8.85 19.17 -18.03
C ARG A 69 -9.25 17.70 -18.16
N LEU A 70 -10.26 17.25 -17.41
CA LEU A 70 -10.73 15.86 -17.38
C LEU A 70 -11.63 15.47 -18.57
N GLY A 71 -11.79 16.35 -19.55
CA GLY A 71 -12.57 16.06 -20.76
C GLY A 71 -14.08 16.19 -20.55
N GLY A 72 -14.85 15.61 -21.48
CA GLY A 72 -16.29 15.79 -21.56
C GLY A 72 -17.05 15.19 -20.37
N LEU A 73 -18.10 15.89 -19.94
CA LEU A 73 -19.04 15.43 -18.92
C LEU A 73 -19.81 14.21 -19.45
N ASP A 74 -19.52 13.04 -18.89
CA ASP A 74 -20.34 11.83 -19.03
C ASP A 74 -21.24 11.70 -17.78
N THR A 75 -22.32 10.94 -17.91
CA THR A 75 -23.22 10.55 -16.82
C THR A 75 -22.64 9.46 -15.91
N ARG A 76 -21.52 8.85 -16.31
CA ARG A 76 -20.81 7.79 -15.55
C ARG A 76 -19.73 8.39 -14.64
N PRO A 77 -19.35 7.70 -13.55
CA PRO A 77 -18.20 8.11 -12.75
C PRO A 77 -16.94 8.24 -13.59
N HIS A 78 -16.22 9.34 -13.44
CA HIS A 78 -14.97 9.56 -14.15
C HIS A 78 -13.96 8.44 -13.81
N TYR A 79 -13.10 8.09 -14.77
CA TYR A 79 -12.15 7.00 -14.60
C TYR A 79 -11.22 7.18 -13.39
N ILE A 80 -10.84 8.43 -13.06
CA ILE A 80 -10.06 8.73 -11.84
C ILE A 80 -10.83 8.36 -10.57
N THR A 81 -12.12 8.69 -10.48
CA THR A 81 -12.98 8.31 -9.35
C THR A 81 -13.06 6.80 -9.22
N ARG A 82 -13.21 6.09 -10.34
CA ARG A 82 -13.28 4.63 -10.37
C ARG A 82 -11.97 3.99 -9.90
N ARG A 83 -10.83 4.47 -10.42
CA ARG A 83 -9.50 4.00 -10.03
C ARG A 83 -9.22 4.23 -8.55
N TYR A 84 -9.60 5.39 -8.01
CA TYR A 84 -9.45 5.70 -6.59
C TYR A 84 -10.32 4.75 -5.73
N ALA A 85 -11.57 4.52 -6.10
CA ALA A 85 -12.45 3.61 -5.39
C ALA A 85 -11.92 2.16 -5.40
N GLU A 86 -11.48 1.67 -6.57
CA GLU A 86 -10.90 0.33 -6.72
C GLU A 86 -9.60 0.19 -5.91
N PHE A 87 -8.73 1.20 -5.94
CA PHE A 87 -7.49 1.24 -5.16
C PHE A 87 -7.77 1.22 -3.65
N SER A 88 -8.55 2.17 -3.14
CA SER A 88 -8.88 2.26 -1.71
C SER A 88 -9.57 0.99 -1.22
N SER A 89 -10.47 0.41 -2.02
CA SER A 89 -11.12 -0.87 -1.68
C SER A 89 -10.12 -2.02 -1.56
N ALA A 90 -9.17 -2.13 -2.50
CA ALA A 90 -8.14 -3.16 -2.45
C ALA A 90 -7.27 -3.04 -1.19
N ILE A 91 -6.83 -1.82 -0.85
CA ILE A 91 -5.99 -1.60 0.33
C ILE A 91 -6.77 -1.91 1.62
N VAL A 92 -8.01 -1.44 1.76
CA VAL A 92 -8.86 -1.75 2.92
C VAL A 92 -9.09 -3.25 3.05
N SER A 93 -9.37 -3.94 1.94
CA SER A 93 -9.57 -5.40 1.93
C SER A 93 -8.33 -6.16 2.39
N ILE A 94 -7.14 -5.75 1.97
CA ILE A 94 -5.88 -6.37 2.43
C ILE A 94 -5.67 -6.11 3.92
N ASN A 95 -5.91 -4.87 4.38
CA ASN A 95 -5.69 -4.47 5.78
C ASN A 95 -6.58 -5.25 6.76
N GLN A 96 -7.82 -5.55 6.38
CA GLN A 96 -8.73 -6.39 7.19
C GLN A 96 -8.14 -7.76 7.56
N THR A 97 -7.20 -8.25 6.76
CA THR A 97 -6.61 -9.58 6.99
C THR A 97 -5.52 -9.60 8.06
N LEU A 98 -4.97 -8.43 8.40
CA LEU A 98 -4.03 -8.23 9.50
C LEU A 98 -3.99 -6.73 9.85
N PRO A 99 -4.89 -6.25 10.72
CA PRO A 99 -4.93 -4.85 11.12
C PRO A 99 -3.62 -4.45 11.79
N SER A 100 -3.14 -3.23 11.51
CA SER A 100 -2.01 -2.65 12.23
C SER A 100 -2.18 -1.14 12.35
N ASP A 101 -1.79 -0.57 13.50
CA ASP A 101 -1.90 0.87 13.75
C ASP A 101 -1.18 1.71 12.69
N ARG A 102 -0.05 1.19 12.18
CA ARG A 102 0.71 1.83 11.10
C ARG A 102 -0.07 1.82 9.79
N SER A 103 -0.67 0.67 9.43
CA SER A 103 -1.54 0.60 8.26
C SER A 103 -2.69 1.59 8.41
N ASP A 104 -3.39 1.56 9.54
CA ASP A 104 -4.57 2.40 9.78
C ASP A 104 -4.25 3.89 9.70
N ALA A 105 -3.13 4.32 10.29
CA ALA A 105 -2.65 5.70 10.19
C ALA A 105 -2.35 6.12 8.74
N LEU A 106 -1.81 5.21 7.92
CA LEU A 106 -1.57 5.48 6.51
C LEU A 106 -2.87 5.49 5.69
N LEU A 107 -3.83 4.61 6.00
CA LEU A 107 -5.13 4.58 5.32
C LEU A 107 -6.00 5.78 5.67
N ALA A 108 -5.88 6.32 6.88
CA ALA A 108 -6.53 7.56 7.25
C ALA A 108 -6.10 8.74 6.37
N ARG A 109 -4.90 8.70 5.77
CA ARG A 109 -4.44 9.72 4.82
C ARG A 109 -5.11 9.62 3.45
N LEU A 110 -5.76 8.50 3.14
CA LEU A 110 -6.53 8.36 1.90
C LEU A 110 -7.92 8.97 1.99
N GLN A 111 -8.49 9.12 3.21
CA GLN A 111 -9.84 9.61 3.47
C GLN A 111 -9.92 11.13 3.50
#